data_AF-A0A1I5F6L3-F1
#
_entry.id   AF-A0A1I5F6L3-F1
#
_cell.length_a   1.000
_cell.length_b   1.000
_cell.length_c   1.000
_cell.angle_alpha   90.00
_cell.angle_beta   90.00
_cell.angle_gamma   90.00
#
_symmetry.space_group_name_H-M   'P 1'
#
loop_
_entity.id
_entity.type
_entity.pdbx_description
1 polymer ?
#
loop_
_entity_poly.entity_id
_entity_poly.type
_entity_poly.pdbx_seq_one_letter_code
_entity_poly.pdbx_strand_id
1 'polypeptide(L)'
;MKLRRKLILLALVPLVLVLCTVALMVNHQSAELARAQRDVIEPAYLASKQDELRSYLMLAQHAIAPLYGSGRTDEATLSEAKAILHRLDYGNDGYFFVYDLQGTLLVHSRPELIGINRLDYRDINGHPIAEMVIRKAREGGGFVQYATEKPSTSKPAAKLTYAVLLPNWGWVLGTGIYLDDVQSVLAKVNEQVAVNNYDTLLWIGVSASLGMAAIIVCGLMLNIRERRAGQEEERSRVASELHEGICQRLVAAKLHTATGLVQLAGVPPPYIAAQATFRYLERDLKDVLRETREIARGLHPMILKDLGLPAALRQLASDMANETTSIRFCSRGPVGGLPDDPSLALYRLAQECLSNIKRHSQASRAILRLAGHGQAVRLTVWDNGIGFDPNCMTSDRTRGAGLRNMKARVEEAGGRLTITSIRGSTKVTATIPRPFLQRLIPSSCSTSP
;
A
#
# COMPACT_ATOMS: atom_id res chain seq x y z
N MET A 1 25.51 0.40 15.31
CA MET A 1 24.08 0.64 15.00
C MET A 1 23.22 -0.45 15.63
N LYS A 2 22.12 -0.10 16.33
CA LYS A 2 21.24 -1.07 17.01
C LYS A 2 20.67 -2.09 16.00
N LEU A 3 20.63 -3.38 16.37
CA LEU A 3 20.20 -4.53 15.55
C LEU A 3 18.91 -4.27 14.73
N ARG A 4 17.99 -3.49 15.29
CA ARG A 4 16.74 -3.05 14.65
C ARG A 4 16.93 -2.21 13.38
N ARG A 5 17.93 -1.31 13.34
CA ARG A 5 18.25 -0.56 12.10
C ARG A 5 18.79 -1.48 11.01
N LYS A 6 19.55 -2.53 11.37
CA LYS A 6 20.07 -3.51 10.40
C LYS A 6 18.94 -4.32 9.76
N LEU A 7 17.95 -4.76 10.53
CA LEU A 7 16.80 -5.51 9.99
C LEU A 7 15.94 -4.66 9.05
N ILE A 8 15.69 -3.40 9.39
CA ILE A 8 14.93 -2.49 8.50
C ILE A 8 15.74 -2.22 7.22
N LEU A 9 17.05 -1.98 7.33
CA LEU A 9 17.90 -1.77 6.15
C LEU A 9 17.90 -3.01 5.24
N LEU A 10 17.96 -4.21 5.82
CA LEU A 10 17.97 -5.48 5.09
C LEU A 10 16.68 -5.72 4.30
N ALA A 11 15.54 -5.23 4.78
CA ALA A 11 14.27 -5.32 4.06
C ALA A 11 14.08 -4.20 3.01
N LEU A 12 14.59 -2.99 3.30
CA LEU A 12 14.33 -1.80 2.48
C LEU A 12 15.28 -1.70 1.28
N VAL A 13 16.55 -2.08 1.45
CA VAL A 13 17.58 -1.96 0.41
C VAL A 13 17.26 -2.82 -0.82
N PRO A 14 16.90 -4.12 -0.71
CA PRO A 14 16.55 -4.93 -1.88
C PRO A 14 15.31 -4.39 -2.61
N LEU A 15 14.32 -3.88 -1.87
CA LEU A 15 13.10 -3.33 -2.45
C LEU A 15 13.41 -2.09 -3.30
N VAL A 16 14.18 -1.15 -2.76
CA VAL A 16 14.61 0.05 -3.49
C VAL A 16 15.45 -0.33 -4.71
N LEU A 17 16.34 -1.32 -4.57
CA LEU A 17 17.19 -1.78 -5.66
C LEU A 17 16.37 -2.39 -6.80
N VAL A 18 15.39 -3.24 -6.49
CA VAL A 18 14.45 -3.79 -7.48
C VAL A 18 13.68 -2.66 -8.19
N LEU A 19 13.16 -1.69 -7.45
CA LEU A 19 12.41 -0.56 -8.03
C LEU A 19 13.29 0.29 -8.96
N CYS A 20 14.52 0.59 -8.56
CA CYS A 20 15.47 1.30 -9.40
C CYS A 20 15.80 0.49 -10.67
N THR A 21 16.00 -0.82 -10.56
CA THR A 21 16.27 -1.66 -11.73
C THR A 21 15.07 -1.73 -12.69
N VAL A 22 13.84 -1.84 -12.18
CA VAL A 22 12.63 -1.82 -13.00
C VAL A 22 12.46 -0.47 -13.69
N ALA A 23 12.66 0.64 -12.97
CA ALA A 23 12.57 1.98 -13.56
C ALA A 23 13.62 2.19 -14.68
N LEU A 24 14.86 1.74 -14.46
CA LEU A 24 15.91 1.78 -15.48
C LEU A 24 15.57 0.90 -16.69
N MET A 25 15.06 -0.31 -16.46
CA MET A 25 14.64 -1.25 -17.51
C MET A 25 13.51 -0.67 -18.38
N VAL A 26 12.48 -0.10 -17.75
CA VAL A 26 11.35 0.52 -18.47
C VAL A 26 11.84 1.70 -19.31
N ASN A 27 12.66 2.58 -18.73
CA ASN A 27 13.20 3.72 -19.47
C ASN A 27 14.06 3.28 -20.67
N HIS A 28 14.83 2.21 -20.50
CA HIS A 28 15.62 1.62 -21.59
C HIS A 28 14.72 1.03 -22.68
N GLN A 29 13.74 0.20 -22.33
CA GLN A 29 12.81 -0.39 -23.29
C GLN A 29 12.00 0.66 -24.06
N SER A 30 11.53 1.70 -23.38
CA SER A 30 10.79 2.77 -24.04
C SER A 30 11.66 3.56 -25.03
N ALA A 31 12.94 3.77 -24.69
CA ALA A 31 13.88 4.41 -25.61
C ALA A 31 14.21 3.53 -26.82
N GLU A 32 14.35 2.22 -26.63
CA GLU A 32 14.55 1.27 -27.74
C GLU A 32 13.32 1.18 -28.64
N LEU A 33 12.11 1.06 -28.06
CA LEU A 33 10.87 0.99 -28.82
C LEU A 33 10.65 2.26 -29.65
N ALA A 34 10.94 3.43 -29.09
CA ALA A 34 10.85 4.69 -29.81
C ALA A 34 11.82 4.76 -31.01
N ARG A 35 13.03 4.22 -30.88
CA ARG A 35 13.99 4.13 -32.00
C ARG A 35 13.51 3.15 -33.06
N ALA A 36 13.14 1.94 -32.65
CA ALA A 36 12.65 0.92 -33.57
C ALA A 36 11.41 1.37 -34.35
N GLN A 37 10.49 2.10 -33.71
CA GLN A 37 9.32 2.65 -34.41
C GLN A 37 9.71 3.71 -35.46
N ARG A 38 10.69 4.58 -35.19
CA ARG A 38 11.17 5.56 -36.18
C ARG A 38 11.82 4.88 -37.38
N ASP A 39 12.70 3.92 -37.12
CA ASP A 39 13.46 3.22 -38.16
C ASP A 39 12.54 2.46 -39.14
N VAL A 40 11.32 2.11 -38.72
CA VAL A 40 10.31 1.48 -39.57
C VAL A 40 9.38 2.51 -40.23
N ILE A 41 8.90 3.50 -39.48
CA ILE A 41 7.88 4.45 -39.97
C ILE A 41 8.47 5.45 -40.97
N GLU A 42 9.66 6.00 -40.69
CA GLU A 42 10.29 7.03 -41.53
C GLU A 42 10.52 6.56 -42.98
N PRO A 43 11.18 5.41 -43.26
CA PRO A 43 11.41 4.96 -44.63
C PRO A 43 10.10 4.58 -45.34
N ALA A 44 9.14 3.97 -44.63
CA ALA A 44 7.83 3.63 -45.20
C ALA A 44 7.05 4.89 -45.59
N TYR A 45 7.10 5.93 -44.75
CA TYR A 45 6.45 7.19 -45.02
C TYR A 45 7.13 7.95 -46.18
N LEU A 46 8.47 7.99 -46.21
CA LEU A 46 9.22 8.57 -47.32
C LEU A 46 8.93 7.84 -48.64
N ALA A 47 8.85 6.52 -48.64
CA ALA A 47 8.47 5.73 -49.82
C ALA A 47 7.06 6.09 -50.30
N SER A 48 6.07 6.17 -49.39
CA SER A 48 4.71 6.62 -49.73
C SER A 48 4.70 8.01 -50.36
N LYS A 49 5.51 8.94 -49.84
CA LYS A 49 5.65 10.28 -50.40
C LYS A 49 6.34 10.32 -51.76
N GLN A 50 7.30 9.44 -51.99
CA GLN A 50 7.94 9.28 -53.30
C GLN A 50 6.93 8.81 -54.36
N ASP A 51 6.04 7.88 -54.01
CA ASP A 51 4.98 7.41 -54.93
C ASP A 51 3.91 8.47 -55.18
N GLU A 52 3.59 9.29 -54.18
CA GLU A 52 2.71 10.46 -54.33
C GLU A 52 3.31 11.47 -55.34
N LEU A 53 4.60 11.81 -55.23
CA LEU A 53 5.29 12.69 -56.19
C LEU A 53 5.28 12.15 -57.62
N ARG A 54 5.51 10.84 -57.80
CA ARG A 54 5.42 10.19 -59.11
C ARG A 54 4.02 10.32 -59.69
N SER A 55 3.00 10.11 -58.86
CA SER A 55 1.59 10.21 -59.26
C SER A 55 1.23 11.63 -59.69
N TYR A 56 1.67 12.66 -58.94
CA TYR A 56 1.47 14.06 -59.32
C TYR A 56 2.15 14.41 -60.64
N LEU A 57 3.39 13.95 -60.84
CA LEU A 57 4.09 14.19 -62.09
C LEU A 57 3.41 13.51 -63.28
N MET A 58 2.89 12.29 -63.10
CA MET A 58 2.10 11.61 -64.13
C MET A 58 0.82 12.38 -64.49
N LEU A 59 0.12 12.96 -63.50
CA LEU A 59 -1.05 13.81 -63.77
C LEU A 59 -0.67 15.06 -64.59
N ALA A 60 0.43 15.71 -64.25
CA ALA A 60 0.93 16.86 -65.00
C ALA A 60 1.32 16.47 -66.44
N GLN A 61 2.00 15.33 -66.63
CA GLN A 61 2.33 14.80 -67.95
C GLN A 61 1.08 14.47 -68.77
N HIS A 62 0.05 13.87 -68.17
CA HIS A 62 -1.22 13.59 -68.84
C HIS A 62 -1.96 14.89 -69.23
N ALA A 63 -1.91 15.92 -68.40
CA ALA A 63 -2.55 17.21 -68.70
C ALA A 63 -1.95 17.89 -69.94
N ILE A 64 -0.64 17.73 -70.17
CA ILE A 64 0.04 18.26 -71.37
C ILE A 64 0.16 17.24 -72.51
N ALA A 65 -0.28 16.00 -72.32
CA ALA A 65 -0.09 14.92 -73.29
C ALA A 65 -0.67 15.22 -74.69
N PRO A 66 -1.86 15.85 -74.84
CA PRO A 66 -2.37 16.21 -76.16
C PRO A 66 -1.44 17.16 -76.93
N LEU A 67 -0.79 18.09 -76.22
CA LEU A 67 0.15 19.06 -76.78
C LEU A 67 1.50 18.40 -77.07
N TYR A 68 2.04 17.64 -76.10
CA TYR A 68 3.33 16.98 -76.20
C TYR A 68 3.33 15.88 -77.28
N GLY A 69 2.27 15.09 -77.35
CA GLY A 69 2.10 14.00 -78.32
C GLY A 69 1.91 14.47 -79.75
N SER A 70 1.53 15.74 -79.97
CA SER A 70 1.43 16.33 -81.31
C SER A 70 2.78 16.50 -82.01
N GLY A 71 3.90 16.43 -81.25
CA GLY A 71 5.26 16.68 -81.76
C GLY A 71 5.55 18.15 -82.08
N ARG A 72 4.61 19.06 -81.83
CA ARG A 72 4.77 20.48 -82.09
C ARG A 72 5.64 21.14 -81.03
N THR A 73 6.51 22.04 -81.49
CA THR A 73 7.43 22.83 -80.65
C THR A 73 7.28 24.33 -80.89
N ASP A 74 6.16 24.75 -81.50
CA ASP A 74 5.87 26.16 -81.73
C ASP A 74 5.52 26.90 -80.43
N GLU A 75 5.77 28.21 -80.43
CA GLU A 75 5.61 29.06 -79.26
C GLU A 75 4.19 29.05 -78.68
N ALA A 76 3.16 28.88 -79.52
CA ALA A 76 1.77 28.77 -79.08
C ALA A 76 1.56 27.48 -78.27
N THR A 77 2.01 26.34 -78.79
CA THR A 77 1.93 25.04 -78.10
C THR A 77 2.69 25.06 -76.77
N LEU A 78 3.91 25.60 -76.77
CA LEU A 78 4.72 25.70 -75.56
C LEU A 78 4.10 26.66 -74.53
N SER A 79 3.52 27.78 -74.97
CA SER A 79 2.84 28.73 -74.07
C SER A 79 1.58 28.13 -73.44
N GLU A 80 0.80 27.37 -74.23
CA GLU A 80 -0.36 26.66 -73.72
C GLU A 80 0.02 25.59 -72.69
N ALA A 81 1.08 24.81 -72.96
CA ALA A 81 1.58 23.81 -72.01
C ALA A 81 2.07 24.45 -70.70
N LYS A 82 2.81 25.58 -70.76
CA LYS A 82 3.22 26.34 -69.57
C LYS A 82 2.00 26.81 -68.76
N ALA A 83 0.96 27.30 -69.43
CA ALA A 83 -0.26 27.77 -68.78
C ALA A 83 -1.09 26.64 -68.15
N ILE A 84 -1.06 25.42 -68.72
CA ILE A 84 -1.65 24.23 -68.08
C ILE A 84 -0.87 23.89 -66.81
N LEU A 85 0.46 23.73 -66.91
CA LEU A 85 1.30 23.34 -65.78
C LEU A 85 1.29 24.36 -64.63
N HIS A 86 1.25 25.66 -64.94
CA HIS A 86 1.18 26.72 -63.93
C HIS A 86 -0.13 26.72 -63.14
N ARG A 87 -1.24 26.23 -63.73
CA ARG A 87 -2.55 26.14 -63.06
C ARG A 87 -2.72 24.88 -62.23
N LEU A 88 -1.80 23.93 -62.33
CA LEU A 88 -1.83 22.70 -61.55
C LEU A 88 -1.13 22.96 -60.21
N ASP A 89 -1.92 23.19 -59.16
CA ASP A 89 -1.43 23.23 -57.78
C ASP A 89 -2.10 22.13 -56.97
N TYR A 90 -1.42 21.68 -55.90
CA TYR A 90 -1.97 20.66 -55.01
C TYR A 90 -1.52 20.87 -53.56
N GLY A 91 -2.43 20.60 -52.62
CA GLY A 91 -2.20 20.92 -51.22
C GLY A 91 -1.97 22.42 -51.00
N ASN A 92 -1.27 22.78 -49.93
CA ASN A 92 -1.00 24.19 -49.59
C ASN A 92 0.30 24.74 -50.18
N ASP A 93 1.28 23.87 -50.45
CA ASP A 93 2.64 24.25 -50.86
C ASP A 93 3.17 23.43 -52.06
N GLY A 94 2.31 22.59 -52.66
CA GLY A 94 2.65 21.75 -53.81
C GLY A 94 2.40 22.46 -55.13
N TYR A 95 3.44 22.50 -55.98
CA TYR A 95 3.42 23.17 -57.26
C TYR A 95 4.37 22.49 -58.24
N PHE A 96 4.08 22.58 -59.54
CA PHE A 96 4.98 22.13 -60.59
C PHE A 96 5.96 23.23 -61.00
N PHE A 97 7.16 22.81 -61.40
CA PHE A 97 8.13 23.70 -61.99
C PHE A 97 8.74 23.08 -63.25
N VAL A 98 9.19 23.94 -64.16
CA VAL A 98 9.83 23.52 -65.40
C VAL A 98 11.12 24.30 -65.59
N TYR A 99 12.22 23.60 -65.85
CA TYR A 99 13.46 24.20 -66.36
C TYR A 99 13.63 23.87 -67.85
N ASP A 100 14.24 24.76 -68.62
CA ASP A 100 14.89 24.34 -69.87
C ASP A 100 16.23 23.63 -69.58
N LEU A 101 16.85 23.06 -70.62
CA LEU A 101 18.15 22.39 -70.49
C LEU A 101 19.32 23.33 -70.15
N GLN A 102 19.11 24.65 -70.26
CA GLN A 102 20.06 25.70 -69.94
C GLN A 102 19.85 26.22 -68.50
N GLY A 103 18.85 25.70 -67.76
CA GLY A 103 18.51 26.08 -66.39
C GLY A 103 17.73 27.38 -66.23
N THR A 104 17.11 27.88 -67.30
CA THR A 104 16.08 28.92 -67.22
C THR A 104 14.79 28.33 -66.69
N LEU A 105 14.22 28.97 -65.67
CA LEU A 105 12.95 28.54 -65.08
C LEU A 105 11.77 29.03 -65.95
N LEU A 106 10.98 28.10 -66.48
CA LEU A 106 9.87 28.38 -67.41
C LEU A 106 8.49 28.38 -66.73
N VAL A 107 8.33 27.57 -65.67
CA VAL A 107 7.10 27.46 -64.88
C VAL A 107 7.49 27.37 -63.42
N HIS A 108 6.80 28.11 -62.55
CA HIS A 108 6.93 28.04 -61.09
C HIS A 108 5.67 28.64 -60.44
N SER A 109 5.44 28.35 -59.16
CA SER A 109 4.40 28.99 -58.32
C SER A 109 4.67 30.48 -58.02
N ARG A 110 5.88 30.96 -58.33
CA ARG A 110 6.34 32.32 -58.04
C ARG A 110 6.66 33.02 -59.36
N PRO A 111 5.77 33.89 -59.86
CA PRO A 111 5.90 34.51 -61.17
C PRO A 111 7.23 35.28 -61.36
N GLU A 112 7.75 35.88 -60.28
CA GLU A 112 8.99 36.65 -60.28
C GLU A 112 10.24 35.83 -60.61
N LEU A 113 10.16 34.49 -60.54
CA LEU A 113 11.29 33.60 -60.85
C LEU A 113 11.29 33.14 -62.31
N ILE A 114 10.19 33.34 -63.05
CA ILE A 114 10.04 32.85 -64.42
C ILE A 114 10.93 33.68 -65.36
N GLY A 115 11.67 33.00 -66.25
CA GLY A 115 12.63 33.59 -67.18
C GLY A 115 14.04 33.78 -66.61
N ILE A 116 14.25 33.52 -65.32
CA ILE A 116 15.57 33.66 -64.67
C ILE A 116 16.36 32.37 -64.83
N ASN A 117 17.61 32.47 -65.27
CA ASN A 117 18.55 31.36 -65.27
C ASN A 117 19.05 31.07 -63.85
N ARG A 118 18.91 29.81 -63.42
CA ARG A 118 19.25 29.37 -62.05
C ARG A 118 20.34 28.31 -62.00
N LEU A 119 21.14 28.12 -63.06
CA LEU A 119 22.28 27.21 -63.02
C LEU A 119 23.29 27.60 -61.94
N ASP A 120 23.55 28.90 -61.78
CA ASP A 120 24.52 29.41 -60.80
C ASP A 120 23.90 29.63 -59.41
N TYR A 121 22.58 29.51 -59.28
CA TYR A 121 21.92 29.62 -57.98
C TYR A 121 22.30 28.44 -57.08
N ARG A 122 22.56 28.72 -55.82
CA ARG A 122 22.87 27.73 -54.78
C ARG A 122 21.87 27.87 -53.64
N ASP A 123 21.49 26.74 -53.05
CA ASP A 123 20.70 26.75 -51.82
C ASP A 123 21.51 27.22 -50.60
N ILE A 124 20.87 27.31 -49.43
CA ILE A 124 21.52 27.69 -48.17
C ILE A 124 22.67 26.74 -47.76
N ASN A 125 22.71 25.53 -48.31
CA ASN A 125 23.76 24.54 -48.07
C ASN A 125 24.83 24.54 -49.18
N GLY A 126 24.75 25.44 -50.16
CA GLY A 126 25.69 25.54 -51.27
C GLY A 126 25.41 24.58 -52.44
N HIS A 127 24.26 23.90 -52.49
CA HIS A 127 23.94 22.96 -53.56
C HIS A 127 23.37 23.64 -54.82
N PRO A 128 23.84 23.27 -56.04
CA PRO A 128 23.32 23.80 -57.30
C PRO A 128 21.99 23.14 -57.69
N ILE A 129 20.87 23.73 -57.24
CA ILE A 129 19.54 23.14 -57.38
C ILE A 129 19.21 22.79 -58.84
N ALA A 130 19.28 23.77 -59.75
CA ALA A 130 18.86 23.58 -61.14
C ALA A 130 19.75 22.52 -61.84
N GLU A 131 21.06 22.58 -61.63
CA GLU A 131 22.00 21.60 -62.18
C GLU A 131 21.71 20.19 -61.68
N MET A 132 21.51 20.01 -60.36
CA MET A 132 21.21 18.71 -59.78
C MET A 132 19.91 18.12 -60.33
N VAL A 133 18.87 18.93 -60.43
CA VAL A 133 17.57 18.52 -60.96
C VAL A 133 17.65 18.17 -62.45
N ILE A 134 18.29 19.01 -63.26
CA ILE A 134 18.46 18.77 -64.70
C ILE A 134 19.31 17.52 -64.95
N ARG A 135 20.43 17.38 -64.24
CA ARG A 135 21.28 16.19 -64.32
C ARG A 135 20.47 14.94 -63.99
N LYS A 136 19.69 14.96 -62.91
CA LYS A 136 18.91 13.79 -62.50
C LYS A 136 17.80 13.44 -63.49
N ALA A 137 17.16 14.45 -64.06
CA ALA A 137 16.17 14.25 -65.13
C ALA A 137 16.80 13.63 -66.39
N ARG A 138 18.03 14.01 -66.76
CA ARG A 138 18.77 13.43 -67.89
C ARG A 138 19.18 11.97 -67.67
N GLU A 139 19.40 11.54 -66.44
CA GLU A 139 19.72 10.15 -66.07
C GLU A 139 18.52 9.18 -66.18
N GLY A 140 17.37 9.64 -66.69
CA GLY A 140 16.13 8.85 -66.77
C GLY A 140 15.09 9.23 -65.72
N GLY A 141 15.31 10.32 -65.00
CA GLY A 141 14.42 10.80 -63.94
C GLY A 141 14.79 10.27 -62.56
N GLY A 142 14.42 11.02 -61.52
CA GLY A 142 14.77 10.63 -60.16
C GLY A 142 14.46 11.67 -59.10
N PHE A 143 14.73 11.28 -57.86
CA PHE A 143 14.56 12.13 -56.70
C PHE A 143 15.82 12.97 -56.42
N VAL A 144 15.61 14.22 -56.04
CA VAL A 144 16.65 15.18 -55.65
C VAL A 144 16.18 15.91 -54.40
N GLN A 145 17.05 15.99 -53.39
CA GLN A 145 16.80 16.74 -52.16
C GLN A 145 17.67 17.99 -52.10
N TYR A 146 17.07 19.12 -51.76
CA TYR A 146 17.75 20.42 -51.62
C TYR A 146 16.94 21.34 -50.70
N ALA A 147 17.53 22.42 -50.23
CA ALA A 147 16.81 23.44 -49.47
C ALA A 147 16.23 24.51 -50.42
N THR A 148 14.97 24.88 -50.24
CA THR A 148 14.36 26.01 -50.97
C THR A 148 13.35 26.69 -50.09
N GLU A 149 13.02 27.93 -50.41
CA GLU A 149 11.98 28.66 -49.68
C GLU A 149 10.60 28.04 -49.91
N LYS A 150 9.89 27.80 -48.81
CA LYS A 150 8.50 27.33 -48.82
C LYS A 150 7.55 28.49 -49.16
N PRO A 151 6.62 28.37 -50.14
CA PRO A 151 5.72 29.45 -50.55
C PRO A 151 4.93 30.06 -49.39
N SER A 152 4.33 29.22 -48.52
CA SER A 152 3.48 29.67 -47.43
C SER A 152 4.20 30.46 -46.33
N THR A 153 5.46 30.11 -46.02
CA THR A 153 6.21 30.71 -44.90
C THR A 153 7.35 31.62 -45.33
N SER A 154 7.74 31.55 -46.61
CA SER A 154 8.94 32.19 -47.17
C SER A 154 10.24 31.87 -46.42
N LYS A 155 10.27 30.76 -45.67
CA LYS A 155 11.46 30.27 -44.97
C LYS A 155 12.12 29.13 -45.75
N PRO A 156 13.45 29.01 -45.72
CA PRO A 156 14.15 27.85 -46.26
C PRO A 156 13.71 26.57 -45.55
N ALA A 157 13.33 25.55 -46.32
CA ALA A 157 12.99 24.22 -45.83
C ALA A 157 13.57 23.15 -46.77
N ALA A 158 13.87 21.97 -46.22
CA ALA A 158 14.32 20.84 -47.02
C ALA A 158 13.17 20.34 -47.90
N LYS A 159 13.40 20.23 -49.20
CA LYS A 159 12.44 19.79 -50.21
C LYS A 159 12.94 18.54 -50.90
N LEU A 160 12.06 17.55 -51.04
CA LEU A 160 12.27 16.36 -51.85
C LEU A 160 11.49 16.52 -53.16
N THR A 161 12.19 16.46 -54.28
CA THR A 161 11.64 16.72 -55.61
C THR A 161 11.84 15.50 -56.50
N TYR A 162 10.83 15.15 -57.30
CA TYR A 162 10.95 14.20 -58.39
C TYR A 162 10.91 14.95 -59.71
N ALA A 163 11.85 14.66 -60.61
CA ALA A 163 11.96 15.34 -61.90
C ALA A 163 12.19 14.36 -63.05
N VAL A 164 11.65 14.70 -64.22
CA VAL A 164 11.76 13.93 -65.46
C VAL A 164 12.06 14.85 -66.64
N LEU A 165 12.72 14.29 -67.66
CA LEU A 165 13.01 14.99 -68.89
C LEU A 165 11.88 14.78 -69.91
N LEU A 166 11.45 15.86 -70.55
CA LEU A 166 10.58 15.90 -71.72
C LEU A 166 11.45 16.24 -72.94
N PRO A 167 12.06 15.23 -73.60
CA PRO A 167 13.13 15.44 -74.57
C PRO A 167 12.72 16.27 -75.79
N ASN A 168 11.49 16.12 -76.30
CA ASN A 168 11.03 16.85 -77.49
C ASN A 168 10.99 18.36 -77.28
N TRP A 169 10.78 18.80 -76.04
CA TRP A 169 10.75 20.23 -75.67
C TRP A 169 12.04 20.70 -75.00
N GLY A 170 12.96 19.79 -74.66
CA GLY A 170 14.12 20.12 -73.84
C GLY A 170 13.73 20.63 -72.45
N TRP A 171 12.62 20.14 -71.90
CA TRP A 171 12.10 20.60 -70.62
C TRP A 171 12.35 19.59 -69.52
N VAL A 172 12.73 20.06 -68.35
CA VAL A 172 12.80 19.28 -67.12
C VAL A 172 11.60 19.65 -66.27
N LEU A 173 10.60 18.76 -66.23
CA LEU A 173 9.41 18.91 -65.43
C LEU A 173 9.64 18.27 -64.07
N GLY A 174 9.37 18.99 -62.99
CA GLY A 174 9.50 18.46 -61.65
C GLY A 174 8.43 18.98 -60.71
N THR A 175 8.27 18.23 -59.61
CA THR A 175 7.44 18.63 -58.49
C THR A 175 8.02 18.08 -57.18
N GLY A 176 7.69 18.70 -56.04
CA GLY A 176 8.28 18.31 -54.77
C GLY A 176 7.45 18.66 -53.56
N ILE A 177 7.78 18.02 -52.45
CA ILE A 177 7.17 18.22 -51.12
C ILE A 177 8.24 18.66 -50.11
N TYR A 178 7.82 19.37 -49.08
CA TYR A 178 8.71 19.78 -48.00
C TYR A 178 8.79 18.69 -46.92
N LEU A 179 10.01 18.40 -46.46
CA LEU A 179 10.31 17.34 -45.50
C LEU A 179 10.10 17.76 -44.05
N ASP A 180 9.94 19.06 -43.78
CA ASP A 180 9.60 19.60 -42.45
C ASP A 180 8.21 19.13 -42.00
N ASP A 181 7.24 19.10 -42.91
CA ASP A 181 5.89 18.58 -42.64
C ASP A 181 5.94 17.08 -42.27
N VAL A 182 6.80 16.31 -42.95
CA VAL A 182 7.05 14.89 -42.66
C VAL A 182 7.63 14.71 -41.26
N GLN A 183 8.66 15.48 -40.93
CA GLN A 183 9.32 15.44 -39.63
C GLN A 183 8.37 15.87 -38.50
N SER A 184 7.47 16.83 -38.74
CA SER A 184 6.50 17.29 -37.74
C SER A 184 5.45 16.23 -37.39
N VAL A 185 5.03 15.42 -38.37
CA VAL A 185 4.10 14.30 -38.16
C VAL A 185 4.80 13.18 -37.39
N LEU A 186 6.04 12.86 -37.72
CA LEU A 186 6.86 11.90 -36.97
C LEU A 186 7.13 12.40 -35.53
N ALA A 187 7.32 13.71 -35.34
CA ALA A 187 7.53 14.30 -34.02
C ALA A 187 6.32 14.15 -33.10
N LYS A 188 5.09 14.29 -33.60
CA LYS A 188 3.87 14.06 -32.82
C LYS A 188 3.70 12.61 -32.37
N VAL A 189 4.09 11.65 -33.21
CA VAL A 189 4.11 10.22 -32.83
C VAL A 189 5.12 9.98 -31.70
N ASN A 190 6.27 10.66 -31.74
CA ASN A 190 7.30 10.56 -30.70
C ASN A 190 6.87 11.15 -29.34
N GLU A 191 6.05 12.19 -29.35
CA GLU A 191 5.56 12.84 -28.14
C GLU A 191 4.59 11.93 -27.36
N GLN A 192 3.76 11.16 -28.08
CA GLN A 192 2.82 10.21 -27.46
C GLN A 192 3.55 9.07 -26.70
N VAL A 193 4.72 8.65 -27.17
CA VAL A 193 5.54 7.62 -26.49
C VAL A 193 6.18 8.18 -25.20
N ALA A 194 6.49 9.47 -25.15
CA ALA A 194 7.05 10.09 -23.96
C ALA A 194 6.01 10.28 -22.83
N VAL A 195 4.75 10.58 -23.16
CA VAL A 195 3.68 10.81 -22.17
C VAL A 195 3.32 9.51 -21.42
N ASN A 196 3.25 8.36 -22.11
CA ASN A 196 2.98 7.07 -21.48
C ASN A 196 4.07 6.61 -20.47
N ASN A 197 5.30 7.10 -20.62
CA ASN A 197 6.39 6.74 -19.70
C ASN A 197 6.24 7.38 -18.32
N TYR A 198 5.70 8.60 -18.24
CA TYR A 198 5.51 9.28 -16.96
C TYR A 198 4.44 8.59 -16.10
N ASP A 199 3.33 8.17 -16.71
CA ASP A 199 2.27 7.44 -16.01
C ASP A 199 2.75 6.08 -15.49
N THR A 200 3.54 5.37 -16.29
CA THR A 200 4.10 4.07 -15.88
C THR A 200 5.08 4.22 -14.71
N LEU A 201 5.93 5.26 -14.72
CA LEU A 201 6.83 5.59 -13.62
C LEU A 201 6.08 5.99 -12.34
N LEU A 202 4.97 6.72 -12.47
CA LEU A 202 4.13 7.13 -11.35
C LEU A 202 3.52 5.90 -10.65
N TRP A 203 2.98 4.93 -11.41
CA TRP A 203 2.43 3.69 -10.85
C TRP A 203 3.48 2.82 -10.15
N ILE A 204 4.71 2.75 -10.67
CA ILE A 204 5.84 2.10 -9.98
C ILE A 204 6.14 2.81 -8.65
N GLY A 205 6.18 4.14 -8.63
CA GLY A 205 6.39 4.92 -7.42
C GLY A 205 5.29 4.74 -6.36
N VAL A 206 4.03 4.67 -6.78
CA VAL A 206 2.89 4.46 -5.87
C VAL A 206 2.91 3.05 -5.27
N SER A 207 3.12 2.02 -6.09
CA SER A 207 3.19 0.62 -5.63
C SER A 207 4.38 0.39 -4.69
N ALA A 208 5.54 1.00 -4.97
CA ALA A 208 6.70 1.04 -4.08
C ALA A 208 6.38 1.61 -2.70
N SER A 209 5.72 2.77 -2.67
CA SER A 209 5.39 3.49 -1.45
C SER A 209 4.41 2.69 -0.58
N LEU A 210 3.42 2.05 -1.22
CA LEU A 210 2.49 1.13 -0.58
C LEU A 210 3.20 -0.09 0.03
N GLY A 211 4.10 -0.73 -0.70
CA GLY A 211 4.89 -1.86 -0.20
C GLY A 211 5.75 -1.48 1.01
N MET A 212 6.39 -0.32 0.96
CA MET A 212 7.22 0.19 2.06
C MET A 212 6.40 0.49 3.32
N ALA A 213 5.23 1.13 3.16
CA ALA A 213 4.32 1.37 4.27
C ALA A 213 3.85 0.06 4.93
N ALA A 214 3.54 -0.96 4.13
CA ALA A 214 3.13 -2.27 4.65
C ALA A 214 4.23 -2.95 5.48
N ILE A 215 5.49 -2.93 5.02
CA ILE A 215 6.63 -3.49 5.76
C ILE A 215 6.83 -2.75 7.09
N ILE A 216 6.74 -1.42 7.09
CA ILE A 216 6.89 -0.60 8.30
C ILE A 216 5.78 -0.91 9.31
N VAL A 217 4.53 -0.98 8.85
CA VAL A 217 3.36 -1.30 9.70
C VAL A 217 3.50 -2.70 10.28
N CYS A 218 3.88 -3.69 9.48
CA CYS A 218 4.11 -5.06 9.94
C CYS A 218 5.22 -5.12 11.00
N GLY A 219 6.36 -4.45 10.75
CA GLY A 219 7.47 -4.38 11.70
C GLY A 219 7.09 -3.70 13.03
N LEU A 220 6.29 -2.63 12.98
CA LEU A 220 5.74 -1.98 14.19
C LEU A 220 4.81 -2.91 14.97
N MET A 221 3.92 -3.62 14.27
CA MET A 221 2.97 -4.54 14.89
C MET A 221 3.67 -5.69 15.63
N LEU A 222 4.68 -6.30 15.01
CA LEU A 222 5.48 -7.37 15.61
C LEU A 222 6.23 -6.89 16.87
N ASN A 223 6.85 -5.71 16.82
CA ASN A 223 7.59 -5.13 17.95
C ASN A 223 6.66 -4.80 19.14
N ILE A 224 5.42 -4.38 18.90
CA ILE A 224 4.43 -4.17 19.97
C ILE A 224 4.01 -5.50 20.59
N ARG A 225 3.82 -6.55 19.78
CA ARG A 225 3.47 -7.89 20.25
C ARG A 225 4.56 -8.49 21.14
N GLU A 226 5.81 -8.48 20.68
CA GLU A 226 6.97 -8.98 21.45
C GLU A 226 7.11 -8.26 22.80
N ARG A 227 6.95 -6.93 22.82
CA ARG A 227 7.03 -6.15 24.07
C ARG A 227 5.94 -6.54 25.07
N ARG A 228 4.71 -6.78 24.60
CA ARG A 228 3.60 -7.19 25.47
C ARG A 228 3.82 -8.59 26.02
N ALA A 229 4.23 -9.54 25.18
CA ALA A 229 4.52 -10.92 25.59
C ALA A 229 5.62 -10.96 26.67
N GLY A 230 6.74 -10.26 26.44
CA GLY A 230 7.83 -10.22 27.41
C GLY A 230 7.47 -9.56 28.75
N GLN A 231 6.59 -8.55 28.75
CA GLN A 231 6.11 -7.94 30.00
C GLN A 231 5.22 -8.88 30.82
N GLU A 232 4.41 -9.72 30.17
CA GLU A 232 3.54 -10.67 30.88
C GLU A 232 4.32 -11.86 31.42
N GLU A 233 5.31 -12.34 30.67
CA GLU A 233 6.23 -13.40 31.11
C GLU A 233 7.05 -12.95 32.33
N GLU A 234 7.58 -11.72 32.32
CA GLU A 234 8.29 -11.13 33.45
C GLU A 234 7.38 -11.02 34.69
N ARG A 235 6.13 -10.58 34.52
CA ARG A 235 5.14 -10.52 35.61
C ARG A 235 4.83 -11.89 36.19
N SER A 236 4.72 -12.92 35.34
CA SER A 236 4.52 -14.30 35.76
C SER A 236 5.71 -14.83 36.55
N ARG A 237 6.94 -14.57 36.08
CA ARG A 237 8.17 -14.97 36.78
C ARG A 237 8.28 -14.32 38.16
N VAL A 238 8.09 -13.01 38.24
CA VAL A 238 8.14 -12.27 39.52
C VAL A 238 7.04 -12.76 40.48
N ALA A 239 5.83 -13.02 39.99
CA ALA A 239 4.76 -13.58 40.82
C ALA A 239 5.12 -14.95 41.40
N SER A 240 5.74 -15.82 40.58
CA SER A 240 6.20 -17.15 41.00
C SER A 240 7.30 -17.07 42.06
N GLU A 241 8.33 -16.25 41.83
CA GLU A 241 9.43 -16.04 42.78
C GLU A 241 8.94 -15.49 44.12
N LEU A 242 7.99 -14.55 44.11
CA LEU A 242 7.37 -14.01 45.32
C LEU A 242 6.59 -15.08 46.09
N HIS A 243 5.82 -15.93 45.40
CA HIS A 243 4.97 -16.92 46.03
C HIS A 243 5.76 -18.11 46.59
N GLU A 244 6.66 -18.68 45.78
CA GLU A 244 7.47 -19.84 46.16
C GLU A 244 8.60 -19.45 47.11
N GLY A 245 9.20 -18.27 46.92
CA GLY A 245 10.31 -17.82 47.76
C GLY A 245 9.88 -17.11 49.04
N ILE A 246 9.12 -16.02 48.93
CA ILE A 246 8.89 -15.09 50.04
C ILE A 246 7.67 -15.49 50.86
N CYS A 247 6.54 -15.80 50.21
CA CYS A 247 5.34 -16.20 50.94
C CYS A 247 5.54 -17.47 51.76
N GLN A 248 6.24 -18.49 51.23
CA GLN A 248 6.51 -19.72 51.98
C GLN A 248 7.35 -19.47 53.24
N ARG A 249 8.40 -18.65 53.12
CA ARG A 249 9.25 -18.28 54.27
C ARG A 249 8.48 -17.50 55.34
N LEU A 250 7.61 -16.57 54.93
CA LEU A 250 6.74 -15.84 55.86
C LEU A 250 5.71 -16.76 56.55
N VAL A 251 5.17 -17.76 55.85
CA VAL A 251 4.29 -18.78 56.47
C VAL A 251 5.05 -19.55 57.54
N ALA A 252 6.27 -20.00 57.25
CA ALA A 252 7.10 -20.73 58.20
C ALA A 252 7.46 -19.86 59.43
N ALA A 253 7.89 -18.61 59.20
CA ALA A 253 8.17 -17.66 60.28
C ALA A 253 6.94 -17.44 61.18
N LYS A 254 5.76 -17.26 60.58
CA LYS A 254 4.51 -17.14 61.33
C LYS A 254 4.22 -18.40 62.16
N LEU A 255 4.39 -19.58 61.58
CA LEU A 255 4.18 -20.85 62.30
C LEU A 255 5.12 -20.94 63.51
N HIS A 256 6.42 -20.65 63.35
CA HIS A 256 7.38 -20.62 64.45
C HIS A 256 7.00 -19.62 65.55
N THR A 257 6.53 -18.43 65.18
CA THR A 257 6.06 -17.45 66.19
C THR A 257 4.83 -17.92 66.95
N ALA A 258 3.88 -18.55 66.25
CA ALA A 258 2.68 -19.11 66.87
C ALA A 258 3.03 -20.28 67.80
N THR A 259 3.95 -21.16 67.40
CA THR A 259 4.45 -22.24 68.28
C THR A 259 5.17 -21.68 69.51
N GLY A 260 5.98 -20.64 69.36
CA GLY A 260 6.62 -19.95 70.48
C GLY A 260 5.61 -19.36 71.46
N LEU A 261 4.51 -18.78 70.96
CA LEU A 261 3.40 -18.30 71.80
C LEU A 261 2.73 -19.42 72.60
N VAL A 262 2.49 -20.58 71.97
CA VAL A 262 1.91 -21.74 72.64
C VAL A 262 2.85 -22.31 73.70
N GLN A 263 4.15 -22.40 73.42
CA GLN A 263 5.15 -22.85 74.40
C GLN A 263 5.32 -21.89 75.59
N LEU A 264 5.10 -20.60 75.34
CA LEU A 264 5.06 -19.58 76.39
C LEU A 264 3.70 -19.49 77.09
N ALA A 265 2.72 -20.34 76.78
CA ALA A 265 1.44 -20.35 77.49
C ALA A 265 1.64 -20.93 78.91
N GLY A 266 1.51 -20.10 79.94
CA GLY A 266 1.57 -20.51 81.35
C GLY A 266 2.87 -20.23 82.11
N VAL A 267 3.81 -19.45 81.55
CA VAL A 267 5.09 -19.11 82.24
C VAL A 267 4.92 -17.92 83.22
N PRO A 268 5.60 -17.91 84.39
CA PRO A 268 5.54 -16.83 85.39
C PRO A 268 5.95 -15.41 84.90
N PRO A 269 5.68 -14.36 85.72
CA PRO A 269 5.76 -12.94 85.35
C PRO A 269 6.99 -12.42 84.57
N PRO A 270 8.24 -12.90 84.76
CA PRO A 270 9.39 -12.38 84.02
C PRO A 270 9.32 -12.59 82.50
N TYR A 271 8.42 -13.45 81.99
CA TYR A 271 8.30 -13.76 80.55
C TYR A 271 7.12 -13.05 79.84
N ILE A 272 6.35 -12.18 80.53
CA ILE A 272 5.22 -11.44 79.93
C ILE A 272 5.67 -10.54 78.78
N ALA A 273 6.84 -9.91 78.91
CA ALA A 273 7.42 -9.07 77.84
C ALA A 273 7.73 -9.90 76.57
N ALA A 274 8.26 -11.12 76.72
CA ALA A 274 8.53 -12.02 75.60
C ALA A 274 7.23 -12.45 74.89
N GLN A 275 6.17 -12.77 75.63
CA GLN A 275 4.85 -13.04 75.02
C GLN A 275 4.30 -11.84 74.23
N ALA A 276 4.48 -10.62 74.74
CA ALA A 276 4.03 -9.41 74.04
C ALA A 276 4.81 -9.20 72.73
N THR A 277 6.14 -9.43 72.75
CA THR A 277 6.98 -9.38 71.55
C THR A 277 6.58 -10.41 70.50
N PHE A 278 6.33 -11.67 70.90
CA PHE A 278 5.88 -12.69 69.96
C PHE A 278 4.49 -12.40 69.38
N ARG A 279 3.54 -11.86 70.18
CA ARG A 279 2.23 -11.42 69.69
C ARG A 279 2.35 -10.28 68.68
N TYR A 280 3.27 -9.34 68.90
CA TYR A 280 3.57 -8.29 67.95
C TYR A 280 4.15 -8.86 66.65
N LEU A 281 5.12 -9.77 66.74
CA LEU A 281 5.73 -10.43 65.57
C LEU A 281 4.71 -11.23 64.75
N GLU A 282 3.81 -11.96 65.41
CA GLU A 282 2.76 -12.73 64.73
C GLU A 282 1.81 -11.79 63.94
N ARG A 283 1.44 -10.66 64.54
CA ARG A 283 0.59 -9.65 63.89
C ARG A 283 1.29 -9.01 62.71
N ASP A 284 2.54 -8.59 62.88
CA ASP A 284 3.34 -7.97 61.82
C ASP A 284 3.57 -8.93 60.65
N LEU A 285 3.96 -10.18 60.93
CA LEU A 285 4.09 -11.23 59.92
C LEU A 285 2.78 -11.51 59.19
N LYS A 286 1.63 -11.45 59.88
CA LYS A 286 0.31 -11.61 59.27
C LYS A 286 0.01 -10.46 58.31
N ASP A 287 0.37 -9.23 58.65
CA ASP A 287 0.18 -8.05 57.80
C ASP A 287 1.12 -8.07 56.58
N VAL A 288 2.41 -8.32 56.76
CA VAL A 288 3.39 -8.45 55.66
C VAL A 288 3.03 -9.58 54.71
N LEU A 289 2.59 -10.73 55.23
CA LEU A 289 2.15 -11.87 54.42
C LEU A 289 0.86 -11.57 53.64
N ARG A 290 -0.04 -10.76 54.21
CA ARG A 290 -1.23 -10.27 53.50
C ARG A 290 -0.84 -9.34 52.35
N GLU A 291 0.00 -8.34 52.60
CA GLU A 291 0.47 -7.38 51.58
C GLU A 291 1.26 -8.09 50.46
N THR A 292 2.18 -9.00 50.80
CA THR A 292 2.96 -9.74 49.81
C THR A 292 2.07 -10.62 48.94
N ARG A 293 1.04 -11.27 49.51
CA ARG A 293 0.05 -12.03 48.74
C ARG A 293 -0.85 -11.14 47.90
N GLU A 294 -1.16 -9.93 48.32
CA GLU A 294 -1.88 -8.95 47.50
C GLU A 294 -1.07 -8.54 46.28
N ILE A 295 0.24 -8.29 46.44
CA ILE A 295 1.17 -7.97 45.35
C ILE A 295 1.29 -9.15 44.38
N ALA A 296 1.54 -10.36 44.88
CA ALA A 296 1.67 -11.56 44.05
C ALA A 296 0.39 -11.86 43.25
N ARG A 297 -0.79 -11.71 43.87
CA ARG A 297 -2.10 -11.85 43.18
C ARG A 297 -2.33 -10.77 42.12
N GLY A 298 -1.78 -9.58 42.32
CA GLY A 298 -1.77 -8.52 41.31
C GLY A 298 -0.99 -8.93 40.06
N LEU A 299 0.13 -9.64 40.24
CA LEU A 299 1.08 -9.99 39.18
C LEU A 299 0.66 -11.23 38.36
N HIS A 300 0.27 -12.35 38.98
CA HIS A 300 -0.23 -13.53 38.24
C HIS A 300 -0.97 -14.52 39.16
N PRO A 301 -2.20 -14.98 38.84
CA PRO A 301 -2.93 -15.91 39.69
C PRO A 301 -2.46 -17.36 39.49
N MET A 302 -1.44 -17.80 40.22
CA MET A 302 -0.89 -19.17 40.13
C MET A 302 -1.90 -20.30 40.39
N ILE A 303 -2.89 -20.07 41.26
CA ILE A 303 -4.00 -21.00 41.54
C ILE A 303 -4.73 -21.41 40.24
N LEU A 304 -4.74 -20.54 39.24
CA LEU A 304 -5.35 -20.81 37.94
C LEU A 304 -4.62 -21.92 37.16
N LYS A 305 -3.28 -21.99 37.24
CA LYS A 305 -2.47 -22.99 36.55
C LYS A 305 -2.54 -24.36 37.24
N ASP A 306 -2.49 -24.38 38.57
CA ASP A 306 -2.35 -25.64 39.31
C ASP A 306 -3.69 -26.32 39.63
N LEU A 307 -4.74 -25.53 39.90
CA LEU A 307 -6.04 -26.04 40.38
C LEU A 307 -7.21 -25.72 39.42
N GLY A 308 -6.94 -24.95 38.37
CA GLY A 308 -7.90 -24.57 37.34
C GLY A 308 -8.86 -23.46 37.74
N LEU A 309 -9.54 -22.91 36.72
CA LEU A 309 -10.47 -21.78 36.84
C LEU A 309 -11.54 -21.91 37.93
N PRO A 310 -12.21 -23.07 38.13
CA PRO A 310 -13.25 -23.19 39.15
C PRO A 310 -12.70 -23.06 40.58
N ALA A 311 -11.52 -23.60 40.86
CA ALA A 311 -10.88 -23.50 42.16
C ALA A 311 -10.40 -22.06 42.41
N ALA A 312 -9.77 -21.44 41.41
CA ALA A 312 -9.32 -20.06 41.49
C ALA A 312 -10.48 -19.07 41.76
N LEU A 313 -11.61 -19.24 41.08
CA LEU A 313 -12.80 -18.39 41.30
C LEU A 313 -13.48 -18.64 42.66
N ARG A 314 -13.48 -19.89 43.15
CA ARG A 314 -13.99 -20.21 44.50
C ARG A 314 -13.16 -19.50 45.57
N GLN A 315 -11.85 -19.57 45.45
CA GLN A 315 -10.94 -18.91 46.39
C GLN A 315 -11.09 -17.40 46.30
N LEU A 316 -11.12 -16.83 45.10
CA LEU A 316 -11.34 -15.40 44.90
C LEU A 316 -12.66 -14.91 45.55
N ALA A 317 -13.74 -15.67 45.40
CA ALA A 317 -15.02 -15.34 46.04
C ALA A 317 -14.95 -15.38 47.56
N SER A 318 -14.21 -16.34 48.14
CA SER A 318 -13.98 -16.43 49.58
C SER A 318 -13.12 -15.27 50.10
N ASP A 319 -12.05 -14.92 49.38
CA ASP A 319 -11.12 -13.86 49.76
C ASP A 319 -11.75 -12.46 49.69
N MET A 320 -12.72 -12.28 48.80
CA MET A 320 -13.40 -10.99 48.61
C MET A 320 -14.66 -10.83 49.46
N ALA A 321 -15.16 -11.90 50.08
CA ALA A 321 -16.27 -11.82 51.01
C ALA A 321 -15.86 -11.08 52.29
N ASN A 322 -16.76 -10.26 52.82
CA ASN A 322 -16.56 -9.54 54.08
C ASN A 322 -17.89 -9.46 54.86
N GLU A 323 -17.87 -8.80 56.01
CA GLU A 323 -19.05 -8.66 56.88
C GLU A 323 -20.23 -7.96 56.19
N THR A 324 -19.97 -7.11 55.20
CA THR A 324 -20.99 -6.30 54.51
C THR A 324 -21.57 -6.98 53.27
N THR A 325 -20.75 -7.73 52.52
CA THR A 325 -21.13 -8.32 51.24
C THR A 325 -20.85 -9.82 51.24
N SER A 326 -21.93 -10.60 51.24
CA SER A 326 -21.86 -12.06 51.09
C SER A 326 -21.65 -12.45 49.62
N ILE A 327 -20.65 -13.28 49.32
CA ILE A 327 -20.36 -13.74 47.95
C ILE A 327 -20.59 -15.24 47.85
N ARG A 328 -21.50 -15.68 46.97
CA ARG A 328 -21.77 -17.09 46.71
C ARG A 328 -21.16 -17.50 45.38
N PHE A 329 -20.26 -18.50 45.39
CA PHE A 329 -19.73 -19.12 44.17
C PHE A 329 -20.49 -20.40 43.82
N CYS A 330 -20.85 -20.56 42.55
CA CYS A 330 -21.45 -21.78 42.01
C CYS A 330 -20.82 -22.17 40.66
N SER A 331 -20.41 -23.43 40.53
CA SER A 331 -19.92 -24.00 39.27
C SER A 331 -20.87 -25.09 38.78
N ARG A 332 -21.22 -25.09 37.49
CA ARG A 332 -22.09 -26.12 36.87
C ARG A 332 -21.59 -26.54 35.49
N GLY A 333 -21.67 -27.84 35.20
CA GLY A 333 -21.31 -28.41 33.89
C GLY A 333 -19.79 -28.47 33.63
N PRO A 334 -19.37 -28.92 32.44
CA PRO A 334 -17.96 -29.05 32.09
C PRO A 334 -17.32 -27.69 31.89
N VAL A 335 -16.58 -27.21 32.89
CA VAL A 335 -15.93 -25.88 32.92
C VAL A 335 -14.41 -25.93 32.72
N GLY A 336 -13.81 -27.14 32.69
CA GLY A 336 -12.38 -27.34 32.45
C GLY A 336 -11.98 -27.35 30.97
N GLY A 337 -10.67 -27.33 30.69
CA GLY A 337 -10.12 -27.44 29.33
C GLY A 337 -10.02 -26.11 28.56
N LEU A 338 -10.41 -24.97 29.13
CA LEU A 338 -10.09 -23.70 28.50
C LEU A 338 -8.55 -23.51 28.46
N PRO A 339 -7.99 -22.98 27.36
CA PRO A 339 -6.58 -22.56 27.34
C PRO A 339 -6.29 -21.50 28.40
N ASP A 340 -5.00 -21.30 28.70
CA ASP A 340 -4.54 -20.40 29.77
C ASP A 340 -5.04 -18.96 29.59
N ASP A 341 -4.93 -18.42 28.37
CA ASP A 341 -5.32 -17.04 28.04
C ASP A 341 -6.83 -16.77 28.32
N PRO A 342 -7.79 -17.56 27.80
CA PRO A 342 -9.20 -17.45 28.17
C PRO A 342 -9.49 -17.66 29.66
N SER A 343 -8.80 -18.58 30.31
CA SER A 343 -8.96 -18.84 31.74
C SER A 343 -8.53 -17.62 32.57
N LEU A 344 -7.41 -17.00 32.19
CA LEU A 344 -6.88 -15.80 32.83
C LEU A 344 -7.81 -14.61 32.59
N ALA A 345 -8.35 -14.46 31.38
CA ALA A 345 -9.32 -13.42 31.05
C ALA A 345 -10.57 -13.50 31.93
N LEU A 346 -11.15 -14.70 32.12
CA LEU A 346 -12.30 -14.90 33.00
C LEU A 346 -11.98 -14.64 34.47
N TYR A 347 -10.81 -15.08 34.95
CA TYR A 347 -10.37 -14.83 36.31
C TYR A 347 -10.21 -13.33 36.59
N ARG A 348 -9.51 -12.61 35.70
CA ARG A 348 -9.30 -11.17 35.84
C ARG A 348 -10.61 -10.38 35.73
N LEU A 349 -11.54 -10.84 34.90
CA LEU A 349 -12.89 -10.27 34.84
C LEU A 349 -13.61 -10.42 36.18
N ALA A 350 -13.60 -11.63 36.78
CA ALA A 350 -14.20 -11.86 38.08
C ALA A 350 -13.59 -10.96 39.16
N GLN A 351 -12.25 -10.84 39.17
CA GLN A 351 -11.51 -10.00 40.11
C GLN A 351 -11.94 -8.53 40.01
N GLU A 352 -12.02 -8.00 38.79
CA GLU A 352 -12.45 -6.62 38.55
C GLU A 352 -13.91 -6.40 38.94
N CYS A 353 -14.81 -7.33 38.61
CA CYS A 353 -16.22 -7.23 38.99
C CYS A 353 -16.41 -7.24 40.51
N LEU A 354 -15.75 -8.15 41.23
CA LEU A 354 -15.85 -8.22 42.70
C LEU A 354 -15.22 -6.99 43.38
N SER A 355 -14.12 -6.46 42.84
CA SER A 355 -13.54 -5.19 43.27
C SER A 355 -14.52 -4.03 43.10
N ASN A 356 -15.19 -3.95 41.94
CA ASN A 356 -16.21 -2.93 41.67
C ASN A 356 -17.41 -3.06 42.60
N ILE A 357 -17.85 -4.28 42.89
CA ILE A 357 -18.91 -4.55 43.87
C ILE A 357 -18.51 -3.96 45.22
N LYS A 358 -17.32 -4.30 45.71
CA LYS A 358 -16.82 -3.83 47.01
C LYS A 358 -16.68 -2.31 47.09
N ARG A 359 -16.28 -1.65 46.00
CA ARG A 359 -15.99 -0.20 45.98
C ARG A 359 -17.19 0.68 45.66
N HIS A 360 -18.13 0.18 44.86
CA HIS A 360 -19.13 1.04 44.22
C HIS A 360 -20.58 0.57 44.37
N SER A 361 -20.84 -0.71 44.64
CA SER A 361 -22.21 -1.25 44.54
C SER A 361 -23.07 -1.06 45.78
N GLN A 362 -22.47 -0.94 46.98
CA GLN A 362 -23.17 -1.05 48.27
C GLN A 362 -24.04 -2.34 48.39
N ALA A 363 -23.70 -3.39 47.65
CA ALA A 363 -24.44 -4.64 47.63
C ALA A 363 -24.25 -5.44 48.93
N SER A 364 -25.33 -6.04 49.43
CA SER A 364 -25.28 -7.00 50.54
C SER A 364 -25.05 -8.44 50.07
N ARG A 365 -25.28 -8.72 48.79
CA ARG A 365 -25.14 -10.05 48.18
C ARG A 365 -24.61 -9.97 46.77
N ALA A 366 -23.61 -10.82 46.48
CA ALA A 366 -23.11 -11.07 45.15
C ALA A 366 -23.10 -12.58 44.84
N ILE A 367 -23.30 -12.92 43.57
CA ILE A 367 -23.30 -14.28 43.05
C ILE A 367 -22.29 -14.37 41.91
N LEU A 368 -21.34 -15.29 42.03
CA LEU A 368 -20.38 -15.64 41.01
C LEU A 368 -20.70 -17.03 40.47
N ARG A 369 -21.17 -17.11 39.21
CA ARG A 369 -21.58 -18.37 38.59
C ARG A 369 -20.72 -18.69 37.37
N LEU A 370 -20.06 -19.84 37.40
CA LEU A 370 -19.36 -20.41 36.25
C LEU A 370 -20.19 -21.57 35.69
N ALA A 371 -20.59 -21.49 34.43
CA ALA A 371 -21.39 -22.51 33.77
C ALA A 371 -20.71 -22.95 32.47
N GLY A 372 -20.47 -24.25 32.34
CA GLY A 372 -19.90 -24.85 31.15
C GLY A 372 -20.96 -25.59 30.35
N HIS A 373 -20.98 -25.38 29.03
CA HIS A 373 -21.75 -26.16 28.06
C HIS A 373 -20.78 -26.68 26.98
N GLY A 374 -21.20 -27.66 26.17
CA GLY A 374 -20.33 -28.30 25.16
C GLY A 374 -19.70 -27.33 24.15
N GLN A 375 -20.29 -26.14 23.96
CA GLN A 375 -19.81 -25.14 23.01
C GLN A 375 -19.11 -23.93 23.63
N ALA A 376 -19.33 -23.64 24.92
CA ALA A 376 -18.83 -22.42 25.55
C ALA A 376 -18.79 -22.52 27.09
N VAL A 377 -17.93 -21.71 27.69
CA VAL A 377 -17.89 -21.46 29.13
C VAL A 377 -18.41 -20.05 29.39
N ARG A 378 -19.33 -19.92 30.34
CA ARG A 378 -19.97 -18.66 30.70
C ARG A 378 -19.68 -18.32 32.16
N LEU A 379 -19.12 -17.15 32.39
CA LEU A 379 -18.99 -16.55 33.71
C LEU A 379 -20.08 -15.49 33.88
N THR A 380 -20.82 -15.54 34.98
CA THR A 380 -21.81 -14.55 35.36
C THR A 380 -21.50 -14.01 36.74
N VAL A 381 -21.33 -12.70 36.86
CA VAL A 381 -21.23 -11.98 38.13
C VAL A 381 -22.51 -11.17 38.29
N TRP A 382 -23.17 -11.29 39.42
CA TRP A 382 -24.41 -10.56 39.73
C TRP A 382 -24.35 -10.00 41.14
N ASP A 383 -24.88 -8.79 41.34
CA ASP A 383 -25.05 -8.18 42.64
C ASP A 383 -26.41 -7.45 42.77
N ASN A 384 -26.80 -7.19 44.01
CA ASN A 384 -28.00 -6.45 44.38
C ASN A 384 -27.71 -5.00 44.80
N GLY A 385 -26.67 -4.39 44.22
CA GLY A 385 -26.25 -3.03 44.55
C GLY A 385 -27.08 -1.94 43.90
N ILE A 386 -26.63 -0.70 44.03
CA ILE A 386 -27.33 0.51 43.55
C ILE A 386 -27.52 0.56 42.02
N GLY A 387 -26.71 -0.18 41.26
CA GLY A 387 -26.68 -0.14 39.80
C GLY A 387 -26.05 1.14 39.23
N PHE A 388 -25.80 1.13 37.92
CA PHE A 388 -25.34 2.27 37.13
C PHE A 388 -25.89 2.22 35.70
N ASP A 389 -25.76 3.31 34.95
CA ASP A 389 -26.03 3.32 33.50
C ASP A 389 -24.76 2.93 32.72
N PRO A 390 -24.75 1.77 32.03
CA PRO A 390 -23.59 1.34 31.26
C PRO A 390 -23.22 2.27 30.10
N ASN A 391 -24.21 2.90 29.46
CA ASN A 391 -24.00 3.72 28.25
C ASN A 391 -23.29 5.03 28.60
N CYS A 392 -23.73 5.69 29.67
CA CYS A 392 -23.10 6.90 30.20
C CYS A 392 -21.65 6.67 30.66
N MET A 393 -21.31 5.46 31.14
CA MET A 393 -19.95 5.17 31.56
C MET A 393 -19.01 4.83 30.42
N THR A 394 -19.48 4.24 29.31
CA THR A 394 -18.63 3.93 28.16
C THR A 394 -18.18 5.17 27.37
N SER A 395 -18.98 6.24 27.36
CA SER A 395 -18.70 7.49 26.62
C SER A 395 -17.69 8.41 27.31
N ASP A 396 -17.57 8.34 28.64
CA ASP A 396 -16.66 9.19 29.41
C ASP A 396 -15.22 8.60 29.44
N ARG A 397 -14.21 9.39 29.05
CA ARG A 397 -12.82 8.91 28.88
C ARG A 397 -12.17 8.55 30.21
N THR A 398 -12.57 9.16 31.32
CA THR A 398 -11.94 8.96 32.64
C THR A 398 -12.70 7.97 33.54
N ARG A 399 -14.03 7.94 33.51
CA ARG A 399 -14.84 7.06 34.38
C ARG A 399 -15.11 5.65 33.81
N GLY A 400 -15.00 5.46 32.50
CA GLY A 400 -15.32 4.19 31.80
C GLY A 400 -14.18 3.21 31.56
N ALA A 401 -12.95 3.54 31.98
CA ALA A 401 -11.76 2.80 31.57
C ALA A 401 -11.80 1.32 32.02
N GLY A 402 -12.32 1.04 33.22
CA GLY A 402 -12.45 -0.33 33.74
C GLY A 402 -13.37 -1.21 32.89
N LEU A 403 -14.55 -0.69 32.52
CA LEU A 403 -15.53 -1.42 31.69
C LEU A 403 -15.00 -1.68 30.27
N ARG A 404 -14.30 -0.72 29.68
CA ARG A 404 -13.66 -0.88 28.36
C ARG A 404 -12.53 -1.90 28.40
N ASN A 405 -11.69 -1.87 29.44
CA ASN A 405 -10.61 -2.84 29.63
C ASN A 405 -11.16 -4.26 29.84
N MET A 406 -12.24 -4.41 30.61
CA MET A 406 -12.91 -5.70 30.77
C MET A 406 -13.45 -6.23 29.45
N LYS A 407 -14.09 -5.37 28.64
CA LYS A 407 -14.62 -5.75 27.32
C LYS A 407 -13.51 -6.17 26.36
N ALA A 408 -12.49 -5.33 26.19
CA ALA A 408 -11.37 -5.60 25.31
C ALA A 408 -10.65 -6.91 25.66
N ARG A 409 -10.44 -7.19 26.96
CA ARG A 409 -9.80 -8.43 27.43
C ARG A 409 -10.61 -9.68 27.09
N VAL A 410 -11.93 -9.64 27.25
CA VAL A 410 -12.79 -10.78 26.93
C VAL A 410 -12.86 -11.00 25.41
N GLU A 411 -12.88 -9.93 24.62
CA GLU A 411 -12.86 -10.00 23.16
C GLU A 411 -11.51 -10.50 22.61
N GLU A 412 -10.38 -10.09 23.20
CA GLU A 412 -9.03 -10.59 22.88
C GLU A 412 -8.89 -12.08 23.15
N ALA A 413 -9.58 -12.60 24.18
CA ALA A 413 -9.70 -14.02 24.45
C ALA A 413 -10.73 -14.77 23.56
N GLY A 414 -11.27 -14.11 22.52
CA GLY A 414 -12.24 -14.69 21.59
C GLY A 414 -13.67 -14.82 22.15
N GLY A 415 -13.96 -14.16 23.28
CA GLY A 415 -15.25 -14.18 23.96
C GLY A 415 -16.13 -12.97 23.70
N ARG A 416 -17.31 -12.96 24.32
CA ARG A 416 -18.27 -11.84 24.32
C ARG A 416 -18.62 -11.43 25.74
N LEU A 417 -18.57 -10.13 26.03
CA LEU A 417 -19.00 -9.54 27.29
C LEU A 417 -20.34 -8.81 27.13
N THR A 418 -21.24 -9.02 28.09
CA THR A 418 -22.52 -8.30 28.20
C THR A 418 -22.67 -7.78 29.62
N ILE A 419 -22.95 -6.48 29.75
CA ILE A 419 -23.15 -5.80 31.03
C ILE A 419 -24.57 -5.26 31.02
N THR A 420 -25.35 -5.63 32.02
CA THR A 420 -26.71 -5.15 32.22
C THR A 420 -26.80 -4.62 33.64
N SER A 421 -27.13 -3.35 33.80
CA SER A 421 -27.28 -2.75 35.10
C SER A 421 -28.55 -1.91 35.14
N ILE A 422 -29.30 -2.07 36.23
CA ILE A 422 -30.50 -1.33 36.57
C ILE A 422 -30.42 -0.94 38.05
N ARG A 423 -31.24 0.01 38.49
CA ARG A 423 -31.26 0.39 39.90
C ARG A 423 -31.62 -0.83 40.76
N GLY A 424 -30.77 -1.16 41.73
CA GLY A 424 -30.95 -2.34 42.59
C GLY A 424 -30.31 -3.64 42.06
N SER A 425 -29.71 -3.65 40.85
CA SER A 425 -29.01 -4.83 40.34
C SER A 425 -28.03 -4.57 39.20
N THR A 426 -26.84 -5.17 39.30
CA THR A 426 -25.88 -5.24 38.20
C THR A 426 -25.57 -6.69 37.85
N LYS A 427 -25.48 -6.99 36.55
CA LYS A 427 -25.13 -8.31 35.99
C LYS A 427 -24.09 -8.18 34.89
N VAL A 428 -22.96 -8.86 35.07
CA VAL A 428 -21.89 -8.97 34.07
C VAL A 428 -21.81 -10.42 33.61
N THR A 429 -21.89 -10.64 32.30
CA THR A 429 -21.84 -11.98 31.70
C THR A 429 -20.76 -12.03 30.62
N ALA A 430 -19.76 -12.88 30.80
CA ALA A 430 -18.79 -13.21 29.76
C ALA A 430 -19.01 -14.63 29.24
N THR A 431 -18.97 -14.80 27.93
CA THR A 431 -19.08 -16.11 27.26
C THR A 431 -17.87 -16.32 26.38
N ILE A 432 -17.12 -17.39 26.63
CA ILE A 432 -15.97 -17.79 25.83
C ILE A 432 -16.30 -19.10 25.09
N PRO A 433 -16.20 -19.14 23.76
CA PRO A 433 -16.41 -20.37 23.00
C PRO A 433 -15.26 -21.37 23.25
N ARG A 434 -15.59 -22.67 23.30
CA ARG A 434 -14.56 -23.71 23.35
C ARG A 434 -13.81 -23.79 22.02
N PRO A 435 -12.48 -24.08 22.02
CA PRO A 435 -11.73 -24.37 20.81
C PRO A 435 -12.41 -25.50 20.00
N PHE A 436 -12.35 -25.41 18.67
CA PHE A 436 -13.04 -26.35 17.75
C PHE A 436 -12.77 -27.83 18.09
N LEU A 437 -11.52 -28.17 18.45
CA LEU A 437 -11.10 -29.53 18.81
C LEU A 437 -11.78 -30.07 20.09
N GLN A 438 -12.13 -29.22 21.05
CA GLN A 438 -12.82 -29.63 22.27
C GLN A 438 -14.34 -29.76 22.11
N ARG A 439 -14.90 -29.26 21.01
CA ARG A 439 -16.33 -29.45 20.68
C ARG A 439 -16.61 -30.85 20.13
N LEU A 440 -15.56 -31.60 19.78
CA LEU A 440 -15.64 -32.94 19.18
C LEU A 440 -15.46 -34.06 20.21
N ILE A 441 -15.11 -33.75 21.47
CA ILE A 441 -14.97 -34.74 22.55
C ILE A 441 -16.34 -34.92 23.21
N PRO A 442 -16.98 -36.10 23.17
CA PRO A 442 -18.26 -36.33 23.83
C PRO A 442 -18.11 -36.18 25.34
N SER A 443 -19.01 -35.43 25.98
CA SER A 443 -19.11 -35.37 27.43
C SER A 443 -19.63 -36.70 27.96
N SER A 444 -18.75 -37.56 28.47
CA SER A 444 -19.12 -38.78 29.18
C SER A 444 -19.95 -38.43 30.43
N CYS A 445 -21.16 -38.99 30.51
CA CYS A 445 -22.06 -38.87 31.65
C CYS A 445 -21.36 -39.25 32.97
N SER A 446 -21.32 -38.30 33.91
CA SER A 446 -21.26 -38.61 35.33
C SER A 446 -22.67 -38.95 35.80
N THR A 447 -23.03 -40.24 35.77
CA THR A 447 -24.07 -40.77 36.65
C THR A 447 -23.47 -40.96 38.03
N SER A 448 -23.86 -40.12 38.99
CA SER A 448 -23.74 -40.43 40.42
C SER A 448 -24.80 -41.48 40.78
N PRO A 449 -24.61 -42.22 41.88
CA PRO A 449 -25.05 -41.71 43.19
C PRO A 449 -23.92 -41.16 44.05
#